data_AF-A0A9E3DBZ8-F1
#
_entry.id   AF-A0A9E3DBZ8-F1
#
_cell.length_a   1.000
_cell.length_b   1.000
_cell.length_c   1.000
_cell.angle_alpha   90.00
_cell.angle_beta   90.00
_cell.angle_gamma   90.00
#
_symmetry.space_group_name_H-M   'P 1'
#
loop_
_entity.id
_entity.type
_entity.pdbx_description
1 polymer ?
#
loop_
_entity_poly.entity_id
_entity_poly.type
_entity_poly.pdbx_seq_one_letter_code
_entity_poly.pdbx_strand_id
1 'polypeptide(L)'
;MNATRAVDLEDTEGLLNADREGLLRAASSAGAQVRAIAAAAAEGELDSLHNVDRPRSVIWVAGRGTAETAGTILAATLGGAASEPIVLAGEVPPWLGPLDVLIVAGDDPGDPALVTAAATGVRRGSPVVVVAPYEGPLRDSTAGRAAVLAPRLWVPDEFGLCRYLAAGLAAVQTLDQRPSTDLGLLADELDAEALRNSAARELFTNPAKTLATRMADRQVALTGDCAATLALARHGSSVLLRTAGRVVAAAGLGDAMIALRSAPSDGFADPADALFHDEEIDGPLPQRLRVLALTLAAERAVVGARLAGFDDVDVVAADDVPELSDAPDASGVPAGPARGATGAQRAEQQLAVLAVRLEMAAVYMRLARG
;
A
#
# COMPACT_ATOMS: atom_id res chain seq x y z
N MET A 1 -19.20 -32.45 3.23
CA MET A 1 -18.72 -31.14 3.70
C MET A 1 -17.27 -31.33 4.11
N ASN A 2 -16.32 -31.01 3.24
CA ASN A 2 -14.90 -31.04 3.62
C ASN A 2 -14.69 -29.90 4.60
N ALA A 3 -14.40 -30.21 5.86
CA ALA A 3 -13.84 -29.24 6.78
C ALA A 3 -12.52 -28.78 6.15
N THR A 4 -12.50 -27.59 5.55
CA THR A 4 -11.25 -26.90 5.22
C THR A 4 -10.46 -26.82 6.52
N ARG A 5 -9.36 -27.56 6.58
CA ARG A 5 -8.50 -27.60 7.76
C ARG A 5 -7.84 -26.23 7.82
N ALA A 6 -8.33 -25.36 8.69
CA ALA A 6 -7.74 -24.04 8.88
C ALA A 6 -6.25 -24.24 9.23
N VAL A 7 -5.38 -23.55 8.51
CA VAL A 7 -3.93 -23.60 8.76
C VAL A 7 -3.65 -22.60 9.87
N ASP A 8 -3.01 -23.07 10.93
CA ASP A 8 -2.56 -22.21 12.02
C ASP A 8 -1.49 -21.23 11.50
N LEU A 9 -1.61 -19.95 11.85
CA LEU A 9 -0.62 -18.94 11.47
C LEU A 9 0.75 -19.20 12.13
N GLU A 10 0.81 -20.01 13.20
CA GLU A 10 2.07 -20.44 13.82
C GLU A 10 2.68 -21.68 13.14
N ASP A 11 1.90 -22.41 12.33
CA ASP A 11 2.40 -23.55 11.55
C ASP A 11 3.07 -23.08 10.25
N THR A 12 4.37 -22.78 10.34
CA THR A 12 5.17 -22.31 9.20
C THR A 12 5.14 -23.30 8.02
N GLU A 13 5.31 -24.59 8.29
CA GLU A 13 5.27 -25.62 7.24
C GLU A 13 3.87 -25.73 6.62
N GLY A 14 2.83 -25.64 7.45
CA GLY A 14 1.45 -25.57 6.98
C GLY A 14 1.20 -24.40 6.03
N LEU A 15 1.68 -23.20 6.37
CA LEU A 15 1.55 -22.01 5.53
C LEU A 15 2.29 -22.15 4.21
N LEU A 16 3.53 -22.67 4.23
CA LEU A 16 4.32 -22.87 3.01
C LEU A 16 3.71 -23.92 2.09
N ASN A 17 3.17 -25.01 2.66
CA ASN A 17 2.47 -26.04 1.89
C ASN A 17 1.13 -25.55 1.32
N ALA A 18 0.45 -24.62 2.00
CA ALA A 18 -0.78 -24.00 1.52
C ALA A 18 -0.54 -23.02 0.37
N ASP A 19 0.62 -22.36 0.31
CA ASP A 19 0.96 -21.32 -0.68
C ASP A 19 1.32 -21.89 -2.07
N ARG A 20 0.37 -22.57 -2.69
CA ARG A 20 0.51 -23.21 -4.02
C ARG A 20 0.68 -22.22 -5.17
N GLU A 21 0.24 -20.97 -4.97
CA GLU A 21 0.31 -19.89 -5.96
C GLU A 21 1.56 -19.00 -5.77
N GLY A 22 2.35 -19.21 -4.70
CA GLY A 22 3.55 -18.42 -4.42
C GLY A 22 3.24 -16.97 -4.01
N LEU A 23 2.10 -16.75 -3.34
CA LEU A 23 1.61 -15.44 -2.91
C LEU A 23 2.51 -14.83 -1.83
N LEU A 24 3.11 -15.63 -0.93
CA LEU A 24 4.06 -15.12 0.07
C LEU A 24 5.30 -14.55 -0.61
N ARG A 25 5.79 -15.22 -1.66
CA ARG A 25 6.90 -14.72 -2.48
C ARG A 25 6.48 -13.47 -3.26
N ALA A 26 5.28 -13.45 -3.84
CA ALA A 26 4.79 -12.30 -4.58
C ALA A 26 4.68 -11.04 -3.70
N ALA A 27 4.01 -11.15 -2.56
CA ALA A 27 3.83 -10.04 -1.60
C ALA A 27 5.17 -9.57 -0.97
N SER A 28 6.15 -10.47 -0.82
CA SER A 28 7.49 -10.11 -0.34
C SER A 28 8.40 -9.52 -1.43
N SER A 29 7.98 -9.46 -2.70
CA SER A 29 8.81 -8.97 -3.81
C SER A 29 8.80 -7.43 -3.96
N ALA A 30 8.23 -6.68 -3.02
CA ALA A 30 8.10 -5.23 -3.10
C ALA A 30 9.46 -4.51 -3.22
N GLY A 31 10.45 -4.85 -2.39
CA GLY A 31 11.79 -4.25 -2.50
C GLY A 31 12.48 -4.59 -3.82
N ALA A 32 12.33 -5.83 -4.31
CA ALA A 32 12.84 -6.22 -5.63
C ALA A 32 12.20 -5.41 -6.79
N GLN A 33 10.89 -5.15 -6.72
CA GLN A 33 10.20 -4.29 -7.69
C GLN A 33 10.75 -2.87 -7.69
N VAL A 34 11.00 -2.28 -6.51
CA VAL A 34 11.58 -0.94 -6.40
C VAL A 34 13.01 -0.92 -6.95
N ARG A 35 13.85 -1.91 -6.65
CA ARG A 35 15.20 -2.00 -7.22
C ARG A 35 15.20 -2.14 -8.73
N ALA A 36 14.24 -2.86 -9.30
CA ALA A 36 14.11 -2.98 -10.74
C ALA A 36 13.84 -1.62 -11.41
N ILE A 37 13.03 -0.77 -10.78
CA ILE A 37 12.79 0.61 -11.25
C ILE A 37 14.05 1.48 -11.06
N ALA A 38 14.69 1.40 -9.90
CA ALA A 38 15.92 2.15 -9.64
C ALA A 38 17.03 1.82 -10.65
N ALA A 39 17.19 0.52 -10.97
CA ALA A 39 18.11 0.07 -12.01
C ALA A 39 17.74 0.60 -13.40
N ALA A 40 16.46 0.55 -13.77
CA ALA A 40 15.98 1.12 -15.04
C ALA A 40 16.27 2.61 -15.15
N ALA A 41 16.02 3.39 -14.10
CA ALA A 41 16.34 4.81 -14.07
C ALA A 41 17.85 5.06 -14.18
N ALA A 42 18.68 4.29 -13.47
CA ALA A 42 20.14 4.41 -13.52
C ALA A 42 20.74 4.00 -14.88
N GLU A 43 20.08 3.10 -15.60
CA GLU A 43 20.45 2.68 -16.96
C GLU A 43 20.03 3.69 -18.04
N GLY A 44 19.34 4.78 -17.67
CA GLY A 44 18.98 5.88 -18.57
C GLY A 44 17.60 5.76 -19.22
N GLU A 45 16.72 4.87 -18.74
CA GLU A 45 15.36 4.72 -19.30
C GLU A 45 14.51 6.00 -19.20
N LEU A 46 14.87 6.90 -18.28
CA LEU A 46 14.24 8.21 -18.08
C LEU A 46 15.03 9.37 -18.71
N ASP A 47 16.09 9.11 -19.48
CA ASP A 47 17.00 10.16 -19.95
C ASP A 47 16.33 11.23 -20.83
N SER A 48 15.28 10.83 -21.54
CA SER A 48 14.47 11.76 -22.35
C SER A 48 13.80 12.88 -21.52
N LEU A 49 13.59 12.66 -20.21
CA LEU A 49 13.00 13.65 -19.31
C LEU A 49 13.99 14.72 -18.86
N HIS A 50 15.31 14.49 -18.89
CA HIS A 50 16.30 15.49 -18.48
C HIS A 50 16.28 16.76 -19.33
N ASN A 51 15.73 16.67 -20.55
CA ASN A 51 15.58 17.83 -21.46
C ASN A 51 14.29 18.62 -21.20
N VAL A 52 13.45 18.17 -20.27
CA VAL A 52 12.19 18.82 -19.91
C VAL A 52 12.46 19.79 -18.76
N ASP A 53 12.65 21.06 -19.10
CA ASP A 53 12.81 22.10 -18.08
C ASP A 53 11.44 22.51 -17.53
N ARG A 54 11.22 22.28 -16.23
CA ARG A 54 10.05 22.71 -15.43
C ARG A 54 8.71 22.52 -16.15
N PRO A 55 8.18 21.29 -16.19
CA PRO A 55 6.87 21.08 -16.76
C PRO A 55 5.79 21.92 -16.04
N ARG A 56 4.70 22.23 -16.73
CA ARG A 56 3.52 22.85 -16.16
C ARG A 56 2.80 21.90 -15.21
N SER A 57 2.75 20.62 -15.56
CA SER A 57 2.09 19.58 -14.76
C SER A 57 2.65 18.19 -15.09
N VAL A 58 2.53 17.28 -14.13
CA VAL A 58 2.72 15.85 -14.34
C VAL A 58 1.35 15.20 -14.35
N ILE A 59 0.92 14.67 -15.49
CA ILE A 59 -0.38 14.03 -15.65
C ILE A 59 -0.20 12.53 -15.49
N TRP A 60 -0.77 11.96 -14.44
CA TRP A 60 -0.80 10.53 -14.18
C TRP A 60 -2.10 9.94 -14.71
N VAL A 61 -1.99 9.18 -15.82
CA VAL A 61 -3.11 8.42 -16.39
C VAL A 61 -2.99 6.97 -15.99
N ALA A 62 -3.95 6.53 -15.18
CA ALA A 62 -4.11 5.14 -14.78
C ALA A 62 -5.60 4.79 -14.81
N GLY A 63 -5.92 3.58 -15.27
CA GLY A 63 -7.32 3.15 -15.40
C GLY A 63 -7.94 2.70 -14.08
N ARG A 64 -7.25 1.83 -13.33
CA ARG A 64 -7.76 1.18 -12.13
C ARG A 64 -6.63 0.58 -11.29
N GLY A 65 -6.95 0.16 -10.07
CA GLY A 65 -6.11 -0.75 -9.29
C GLY A 65 -4.88 -0.10 -8.65
N THR A 66 -3.76 -0.82 -8.64
CA THR A 66 -2.55 -0.39 -7.92
C THR A 66 -1.88 0.82 -8.58
N ALA A 67 -1.97 0.96 -9.90
CA ALA A 67 -1.48 2.13 -10.63
C ALA A 67 -2.24 3.42 -10.27
N GLU A 68 -3.56 3.37 -10.17
CA GLU A 68 -4.40 4.50 -9.75
C GLU A 68 -4.11 4.90 -8.29
N THR A 69 -3.97 3.90 -7.43
CA THR A 69 -3.62 4.09 -6.02
C THR A 69 -2.26 4.77 -5.86
N ALA A 70 -1.23 4.30 -6.58
CA ALA A 70 0.10 4.92 -6.57
C ALA A 70 0.05 6.40 -6.99
N GLY A 71 -0.66 6.72 -8.07
CA GLY A 71 -0.87 8.11 -8.48
C GLY A 71 -1.50 8.95 -7.38
N THR A 72 -2.55 8.43 -6.73
CA THR A 72 -3.22 9.12 -5.61
C THR A 72 -2.29 9.36 -4.44
N ILE A 73 -1.48 8.37 -4.07
CA ILE A 73 -0.47 8.51 -3.00
C ILE A 73 0.57 9.56 -3.39
N LEU A 74 1.13 9.50 -4.60
CA LEU A 74 2.12 10.46 -5.10
C LEU A 74 1.58 11.89 -5.09
N ALA A 75 0.37 12.12 -5.60
CA ALA A 75 -0.25 13.44 -5.60
C ALA A 75 -0.48 13.96 -4.18
N ALA A 76 -0.88 13.09 -3.24
CA ALA A 76 -1.14 13.45 -1.86
C ALA A 76 0.13 13.73 -1.05
N THR A 77 1.22 12.99 -1.28
CA THR A 77 2.47 13.13 -0.51
C THR A 77 3.44 14.15 -1.13
N LEU A 78 3.47 14.27 -2.45
CA LEU A 78 4.39 15.17 -3.15
C LEU A 78 3.79 16.53 -3.49
N GLY A 79 2.46 16.70 -3.41
CA GLY A 79 1.81 17.95 -3.83
C GLY A 79 2.27 19.22 -3.09
N GLY A 80 2.81 19.09 -1.87
CA GLY A 80 3.41 20.19 -1.12
C GLY A 80 4.93 20.38 -1.34
N ALA A 81 5.61 19.40 -1.91
CA ALA A 81 7.07 19.36 -2.03
C ALA A 81 7.58 19.48 -3.48
N ALA A 82 6.83 18.95 -4.45
CA ALA A 82 7.14 19.01 -5.87
C ALA A 82 6.95 20.44 -6.43
N SER A 83 7.74 20.79 -7.45
CA SER A 83 7.57 22.04 -8.21
C SER A 83 6.27 22.07 -9.00
N GLU A 84 5.83 20.93 -9.49
CA GLU A 84 4.70 20.79 -10.41
C GLU A 84 3.52 20.06 -9.77
N PRO A 85 2.28 20.47 -10.09
CA PRO A 85 1.10 19.72 -9.68
C PRO A 85 1.05 18.36 -10.38
N ILE A 86 0.73 17.32 -9.60
CA ILE A 86 0.41 15.99 -10.10
C ILE A 86 -1.09 15.91 -10.33
N VAL A 87 -1.50 15.71 -11.58
CA VAL A 87 -2.91 15.64 -12.00
C VAL A 87 -3.27 14.18 -12.27
N LEU A 88 -4.24 13.66 -11.53
CA LEU A 88 -4.77 12.30 -11.72
C LEU A 88 -5.89 12.34 -12.77
N ALA A 89 -5.86 11.45 -13.75
CA ALA A 89 -6.92 11.36 -14.74
C ALA A 89 -7.12 9.92 -15.26
N GLY A 90 -8.37 9.54 -15.55
CA GLY A 90 -8.67 8.28 -16.23
C GLY A 90 -8.46 8.36 -17.75
N GLU A 91 -8.45 9.58 -18.30
CA GLU A 91 -8.23 9.87 -19.72
C GLU A 91 -7.38 11.13 -19.87
N VAL A 92 -6.72 11.30 -21.02
CA VAL A 92 -5.88 12.47 -21.27
C VAL A 92 -6.72 13.77 -21.29
N PRO A 93 -6.37 14.77 -20.47
CA PRO A 93 -7.05 16.06 -20.49
C PRO A 93 -6.96 16.76 -21.85
N PRO A 94 -8.00 17.53 -22.25
CA PRO A 94 -8.02 18.22 -23.54
C PRO A 94 -6.90 19.26 -23.69
N TRP A 95 -6.38 19.76 -22.57
CA TRP A 95 -5.32 20.78 -22.52
C TRP A 95 -3.90 20.21 -22.45
N LEU A 96 -3.71 18.87 -22.44
CA LEU A 96 -2.39 18.23 -22.48
C LEU A 96 -1.60 18.77 -23.68
N GLY A 97 -0.37 19.21 -23.45
CA GLY A 97 0.53 19.68 -24.51
C GLY A 97 2.01 19.50 -24.18
N PRO A 98 2.91 20.13 -24.96
CA PRO A 98 4.37 19.95 -24.84
C PRO A 98 4.99 20.39 -23.51
N LEU A 99 4.25 21.19 -22.72
CA LEU A 99 4.69 21.66 -21.41
C LEU A 99 4.26 20.72 -20.28
N ASP A 100 3.55 19.64 -20.55
CA ASP A 100 3.15 18.67 -19.52
C ASP A 100 3.90 17.36 -19.73
N VAL A 101 4.18 16.63 -18.65
CA VAL A 101 4.68 15.25 -18.72
C VAL A 101 3.52 14.31 -18.50
N LEU A 102 3.34 13.35 -19.40
CA LEU A 102 2.32 12.32 -19.30
C LEU A 102 2.93 11.01 -18.80
N ILE A 103 2.47 10.50 -17.66
CA ILE A 103 2.80 9.17 -17.16
C ILE A 103 1.59 8.26 -17.40
N VAL A 104 1.77 7.20 -18.17
CA VAL A 104 0.74 6.19 -18.45
C VAL A 104 1.11 4.93 -17.67
N ALA A 105 0.29 4.55 -16.69
CA ALA A 105 0.56 3.46 -15.76
C ALA A 105 -0.55 2.40 -15.79
N GLY A 106 -0.17 1.13 -15.92
CA GLY A 106 -1.10 0.00 -15.91
C GLY A 106 -0.42 -1.36 -16.10
N ASP A 107 -1.20 -2.42 -16.07
CA ASP A 107 -0.75 -3.82 -16.15
C ASP A 107 -1.12 -4.48 -17.49
N ASP A 108 -2.05 -3.89 -18.25
CA ASP A 108 -2.52 -4.37 -19.55
C ASP A 108 -1.99 -3.50 -20.72
N PRO A 109 -1.08 -4.00 -21.57
CA PRO A 109 -0.59 -3.29 -22.77
C PRO A 109 -1.66 -3.09 -23.85
N GLY A 110 -2.81 -3.77 -23.74
CA GLY A 110 -3.95 -3.65 -24.64
C GLY A 110 -5.04 -2.69 -24.16
N ASP A 111 -4.91 -2.08 -22.97
CA ASP A 111 -5.96 -1.22 -22.42
C ASP A 111 -6.19 0.01 -23.34
N PRO A 112 -7.40 0.14 -23.94
CA PRO A 112 -7.67 1.21 -24.90
C PRO A 112 -7.47 2.62 -24.34
N ALA A 113 -7.71 2.84 -23.04
CA ALA A 113 -7.53 4.14 -22.41
C ALA A 113 -6.04 4.50 -22.33
N LEU A 114 -5.19 3.54 -21.93
CA LEU A 114 -3.73 3.73 -21.83
C LEU A 114 -3.10 3.90 -23.22
N VAL A 115 -3.50 3.08 -24.19
CA VAL A 115 -3.05 3.18 -25.59
C VAL A 115 -3.44 4.53 -26.18
N THR A 116 -4.68 4.97 -25.97
CA THR A 116 -5.16 6.29 -26.45
C THR A 116 -4.42 7.42 -25.76
N ALA A 117 -4.14 7.29 -24.47
CA ALA A 117 -3.39 8.28 -23.71
C ALA A 117 -1.97 8.45 -24.24
N ALA A 118 -1.22 7.35 -24.35
CA ALA A 118 0.13 7.32 -24.90
C ALA A 118 0.18 7.90 -26.32
N ALA A 119 -0.72 7.45 -27.21
CA ALA A 119 -0.80 7.97 -28.57
C ALA A 119 -1.09 9.48 -28.60
N THR A 120 -1.95 9.96 -27.69
CA THR A 120 -2.30 11.39 -27.60
C THR A 120 -1.15 12.23 -27.09
N GLY A 121 -0.44 11.80 -26.04
CA GLY A 121 0.73 12.50 -25.54
C GLY A 121 1.80 12.66 -26.60
N VAL A 122 2.12 11.57 -27.29
CA VAL A 122 3.09 11.57 -28.39
C VAL A 122 2.64 12.46 -29.56
N ARG A 123 1.37 12.42 -29.98
CA ARG A 123 0.85 13.30 -31.04
C ARG A 123 0.88 14.78 -30.66
N ARG A 124 0.68 15.11 -29.38
CA ARG A 124 0.67 16.49 -28.87
C ARG A 124 2.05 16.98 -28.43
N GLY A 125 3.09 16.16 -28.57
CA GLY A 125 4.46 16.52 -28.23
C GLY A 125 4.74 16.60 -26.72
N SER A 126 3.88 16.02 -25.88
CA SER A 126 4.14 15.85 -24.46
C SER A 126 5.15 14.71 -24.26
N PRO A 127 6.19 14.89 -23.42
CA PRO A 127 7.02 13.78 -22.97
C PRO A 127 6.16 12.69 -22.32
N VAL A 128 6.30 11.45 -22.80
CA VAL A 128 5.50 10.32 -22.32
C VAL A 128 6.40 9.33 -21.58
N VAL A 129 6.00 8.94 -20.38
CA VAL A 129 6.56 7.84 -19.60
C VAL A 129 5.54 6.72 -19.56
N VAL A 130 5.95 5.50 -19.93
CA VAL A 130 5.12 4.31 -19.86
C VAL A 130 5.60 3.42 -18.72
N VAL A 131 4.72 3.19 -17.74
CA VAL A 131 4.92 2.28 -16.61
C VAL A 131 3.95 1.11 -16.78
N ALA A 132 4.23 0.24 -17.75
CA ALA A 132 3.39 -0.90 -18.10
C ALA A 132 4.22 -1.92 -18.92
N PRO A 133 3.76 -3.18 -19.09
CA PRO A 133 4.33 -4.05 -20.10
C PRO A 133 4.38 -3.33 -21.45
N TYR A 134 5.57 -3.30 -22.07
CA TYR A 134 5.80 -2.47 -23.26
C TYR A 134 5.84 -3.31 -24.54
N GLU A 135 4.66 -3.80 -24.89
CA GLU A 135 4.43 -4.68 -26.04
C GLU A 135 3.11 -4.34 -26.72
N GLY A 136 2.85 -4.96 -27.87
CA GLY A 136 1.57 -4.85 -28.57
C GLY A 136 1.11 -3.41 -28.86
N PRO A 137 -0.19 -3.10 -28.70
CA PRO A 137 -0.75 -1.79 -29.06
C PRO A 137 -0.10 -0.61 -28.35
N LEU A 138 0.28 -0.76 -27.08
CA LEU A 138 0.91 0.31 -26.32
C LEU A 138 2.26 0.69 -26.89
N ARG A 139 3.10 -0.29 -27.24
CA ARG A 139 4.40 -0.07 -27.89
C ARG A 139 4.25 0.57 -29.28
N ASP A 140 3.30 0.10 -30.07
CA ASP A 140 3.08 0.60 -31.42
C ASP A 140 2.58 2.06 -31.41
N SER A 141 1.77 2.41 -30.41
CA SER A 141 1.17 3.75 -30.27
C SER A 141 2.17 4.88 -29.98
N THR A 142 3.27 4.57 -29.28
CA THR A 142 4.31 5.55 -28.94
C THR A 142 5.35 5.70 -30.05
N ALA A 143 5.50 4.68 -30.91
CA ALA A 143 6.52 4.61 -31.96
C ALA A 143 7.95 4.90 -31.44
N GLY A 144 8.28 4.42 -30.24
CA GLY A 144 9.59 4.60 -29.61
C GLY A 144 9.87 6.01 -29.06
N ARG A 145 8.85 6.88 -28.99
CA ARG A 145 8.97 8.26 -28.46
C ARG A 145 8.54 8.40 -27.00
N ALA A 146 8.63 7.32 -26.23
CA ALA A 146 8.31 7.30 -24.81
C ALA A 146 9.51 6.77 -24.01
N ALA A 147 9.68 7.29 -22.80
CA ALA A 147 10.50 6.66 -21.76
C ALA A 147 9.75 5.44 -21.22
N VAL A 148 10.42 4.31 -21.02
CA VAL A 148 9.75 3.04 -20.72
C VAL A 148 10.30 2.42 -19.44
N LEU A 149 9.47 2.36 -18.42
CA LEU A 149 9.71 1.62 -17.18
C LEU A 149 8.90 0.32 -17.19
N ALA A 150 9.25 -0.57 -18.12
CA ALA A 150 8.59 -1.87 -18.25
C ALA A 150 8.89 -2.78 -17.03
N PRO A 151 7.93 -3.61 -16.58
CA PRO A 151 8.18 -4.57 -15.50
C PRO A 151 9.32 -5.54 -15.84
N ARG A 152 10.38 -5.54 -15.02
CA ARG A 152 11.52 -6.48 -15.15
C ARG A 152 11.36 -7.76 -14.32
N LEU A 153 10.35 -7.77 -13.46
CA LEU A 153 9.99 -8.88 -12.58
C LEU A 153 8.50 -9.13 -12.75
N TRP A 154 8.13 -10.41 -12.85
CA TRP A 154 6.73 -10.79 -12.84
C TRP A 154 6.23 -10.84 -11.39
N VAL A 155 5.24 -10.01 -11.09
CA VAL A 155 4.51 -9.97 -9.83
C VAL A 155 3.03 -9.76 -10.18
N PRO A 156 2.09 -10.50 -9.58
CA PRO A 156 0.66 -10.26 -9.74
C PRO A 156 0.29 -8.79 -9.47
N ASP A 157 -0.66 -8.26 -10.24
CA ASP A 157 -1.02 -6.84 -10.21
C ASP A 157 -1.46 -6.36 -8.82
N GLU A 158 -2.11 -7.21 -8.01
CA GLU A 158 -2.50 -6.87 -6.63
C GLU A 158 -1.33 -6.45 -5.73
N PHE A 159 -0.10 -6.88 -6.04
CA PHE A 159 1.12 -6.55 -5.30
C PHE A 159 2.02 -5.55 -6.06
N GLY A 160 1.46 -4.88 -7.08
CA GLY A 160 2.17 -3.96 -7.97
C GLY A 160 2.33 -2.53 -7.45
N LEU A 161 1.73 -2.17 -6.30
CA LEU A 161 1.68 -0.79 -5.82
C LEU A 161 3.07 -0.16 -5.68
N CYS A 162 4.02 -0.88 -5.08
CA CYS A 162 5.38 -0.39 -4.86
C CYS A 162 6.14 -0.12 -6.17
N ARG A 163 5.87 -0.91 -7.24
CA ARG A 163 6.43 -0.65 -8.58
C ARG A 163 5.97 0.69 -9.13
N TYR A 164 4.67 0.95 -9.10
CA TYR A 164 4.11 2.20 -9.61
C TYR A 164 4.53 3.40 -8.78
N LEU A 165 4.57 3.26 -7.45
CA LEU A 165 5.05 4.30 -6.55
C LEU A 165 6.52 4.64 -6.85
N ALA A 166 7.39 3.65 -6.99
CA ALA A 166 8.79 3.85 -7.34
C ALA A 166 8.97 4.49 -8.71
N ALA A 167 8.17 4.09 -9.71
CA ALA A 167 8.22 4.66 -11.06
C ALA A 167 7.81 6.14 -11.06
N GLY A 168 6.77 6.50 -10.33
CA GLY A 168 6.36 7.90 -10.18
C GLY A 168 7.37 8.73 -9.40
N LEU A 169 7.95 8.18 -8.32
CA LEU A 169 9.04 8.84 -7.59
C LEU A 169 10.26 9.07 -8.49
N ALA A 170 10.68 8.07 -9.27
CA ALA A 170 11.78 8.20 -10.22
C ALA A 170 11.50 9.29 -11.26
N ALA A 171 10.32 9.25 -11.90
CA ALA A 171 9.94 10.23 -12.91
C ALA A 171 9.89 11.66 -12.35
N VAL A 172 9.29 11.86 -11.17
CA VAL A 172 9.23 13.19 -10.53
C VAL A 172 10.63 13.66 -10.13
N GLN A 173 11.51 12.78 -9.64
CA GLN A 173 12.88 13.13 -9.28
C GLN A 173 13.73 13.54 -10.48
N THR A 174 13.49 12.93 -11.64
CA THR A 174 14.15 13.34 -12.90
C THR A 174 13.75 14.75 -13.32
N LEU A 175 12.53 15.19 -12.99
CA LEU A 175 12.00 16.51 -13.33
C LEU A 175 12.33 17.58 -12.27
N ASP A 176 12.29 17.20 -10.99
CA ASP A 176 12.59 18.05 -9.84
C ASP A 176 13.46 17.30 -8.82
N GLN A 177 14.64 17.83 -8.54
CA GLN A 177 15.60 17.23 -7.60
C GLN A 177 15.24 17.50 -6.12
N ARG A 178 14.22 18.33 -5.82
CA ARG A 178 13.82 18.67 -4.44
C ARG A 178 13.17 17.49 -3.71
N PRO A 179 12.22 16.74 -4.31
CA PRO A 179 11.94 15.39 -3.87
C PRO A 179 13.24 14.57 -3.93
N SER A 180 13.69 14.06 -2.78
CA SER A 180 14.93 13.30 -2.66
C SER A 180 14.57 12.01 -1.89
N THR A 181 13.92 11.10 -2.60
CA THR A 181 13.55 9.78 -2.07
C THR A 181 14.52 8.78 -2.67
N ASP A 182 15.46 8.30 -1.87
CA ASP A 182 16.40 7.27 -2.32
C ASP A 182 15.65 5.95 -2.52
N LEU A 183 15.51 5.53 -3.79
CA LEU A 183 14.81 4.30 -4.13
C LEU A 183 15.55 3.05 -3.64
N GLY A 184 16.88 3.12 -3.46
CA GLY A 184 17.67 2.04 -2.86
C GLY A 184 17.30 1.86 -1.38
N LEU A 185 17.30 2.96 -0.62
CA LEU A 185 16.88 2.93 0.79
C LEU A 185 15.41 2.52 0.95
N LEU A 186 14.52 2.98 0.05
CA LEU A 186 13.12 2.53 0.03
C LEU A 186 13.05 1.01 -0.19
N ALA A 187 13.79 0.47 -1.16
CA ALA A 187 13.79 -0.97 -1.42
C ALA A 187 14.30 -1.79 -0.23
N ASP A 188 15.36 -1.33 0.43
CA ASP A 188 15.93 -2.01 1.61
C ASP A 188 14.95 -1.99 2.79
N GLU A 189 14.20 -0.91 2.98
CA GLU A 189 13.15 -0.86 4.00
C GLU A 189 11.99 -1.82 3.70
N LEU A 190 11.58 -1.94 2.43
CA LEU A 190 10.52 -2.87 2.04
C LEU A 190 10.95 -4.34 2.21
N ASP A 191 12.22 -4.66 1.93
CA ASP A 191 12.77 -5.98 2.22
C ASP A 191 12.84 -6.24 3.73
N ALA A 192 13.22 -5.24 4.53
CA ALA A 192 13.23 -5.34 5.98
C ALA A 192 11.81 -5.61 6.52
N GLU A 193 10.79 -4.92 5.99
CA GLU A 193 9.38 -5.18 6.32
C GLU A 193 8.95 -6.58 5.90
N ALA A 194 9.29 -7.03 4.69
CA ALA A 194 8.99 -8.39 4.24
C ALA A 194 9.63 -9.46 5.15
N LEU A 195 10.87 -9.23 5.62
CA LEU A 195 11.54 -10.10 6.59
C LEU A 195 10.88 -10.08 7.97
N ARG A 196 10.43 -8.91 8.46
CA ARG A 196 9.63 -8.80 9.69
C ARG A 196 8.30 -9.53 9.57
N ASN A 197 7.76 -9.60 8.37
CA ASN A 197 6.50 -10.29 8.08
C ASN A 197 6.70 -11.73 7.61
N SER A 198 7.91 -12.30 7.68
CA SER A 198 8.21 -13.66 7.20
C SER A 198 7.36 -14.74 7.86
N ALA A 199 7.00 -15.78 7.09
CA ALA A 199 6.18 -16.89 7.56
C ALA A 199 6.82 -17.65 8.74
N ALA A 200 8.16 -17.67 8.79
CA ALA A 200 8.92 -18.32 9.86
C ALA A 200 8.92 -17.56 11.21
N ARG A 201 8.37 -16.34 11.26
CA ARG A 201 8.30 -15.56 12.50
C ARG A 201 7.03 -15.87 13.27
N GLU A 202 7.17 -15.95 14.58
CA GLU A 202 6.08 -16.13 15.54
C GLU A 202 5.06 -14.99 15.44
N LEU A 203 3.79 -15.29 15.71
CA LEU A 203 2.66 -14.38 15.47
C LEU A 203 2.86 -13.02 16.12
N PHE A 204 3.28 -13.00 17.38
CA PHE A 204 3.43 -11.79 18.17
C PHE A 204 4.64 -10.91 17.78
N THR A 205 5.57 -11.42 16.95
CA THR A 205 6.67 -10.61 16.38
C THR A 205 6.48 -10.27 14.90
N ASN A 206 5.37 -10.73 14.32
CA ASN A 206 5.05 -10.58 12.91
C ASN A 206 3.87 -9.60 12.75
N PRO A 207 4.13 -8.34 12.32
CA PRO A 207 3.09 -7.33 12.14
C PRO A 207 1.96 -7.77 11.21
N ALA A 208 2.27 -8.44 10.10
CA ALA A 208 1.27 -8.91 9.15
C ALA A 208 0.38 -10.04 9.71
N LYS A 209 0.95 -11.01 10.44
CA LYS A 209 0.15 -12.06 11.13
C LYS A 209 -0.72 -11.43 12.22
N THR A 210 -0.18 -10.49 13.00
CA THR A 210 -0.94 -9.74 14.01
C THR A 210 -2.13 -9.01 13.37
N LEU A 211 -1.93 -8.32 12.23
CA LEU A 211 -3.03 -7.68 11.50
C LEU A 211 -4.04 -8.69 10.99
N ALA A 212 -3.60 -9.82 10.43
CA ALA A 212 -4.49 -10.89 9.97
C ALA A 212 -5.39 -11.41 11.11
N THR A 213 -4.82 -11.62 12.30
CA THR A 213 -5.56 -12.03 13.51
C THR A 213 -6.55 -10.96 13.96
N ARG A 214 -6.18 -9.67 13.94
CA ARG A 214 -7.10 -8.56 14.29
C ARG A 214 -8.29 -8.46 13.34
N MET A 215 -8.13 -8.88 12.09
CA MET A 215 -9.18 -8.89 11.06
C MET A 215 -9.99 -10.19 10.99
N ALA A 216 -9.52 -11.26 11.63
CA ALA A 216 -10.18 -12.55 11.63
C ALA A 216 -11.56 -12.44 12.30
N ASP A 217 -12.58 -13.00 11.65
CA ASP A 217 -13.96 -13.10 12.17
C ASP A 217 -14.62 -11.80 12.67
N ARG A 218 -14.12 -10.64 12.19
CA ARG A 218 -14.72 -9.31 12.41
C ARG A 218 -15.21 -8.69 11.11
N GLN A 219 -16.15 -7.76 11.22
CA GLN A 219 -16.38 -6.76 10.17
C GLN A 219 -15.29 -5.71 10.29
N VAL A 220 -14.57 -5.42 9.21
CA VAL A 220 -13.40 -4.54 9.27
C VAL A 220 -13.62 -3.32 8.39
N ALA A 221 -13.22 -2.16 8.90
CA ALA A 221 -13.03 -0.95 8.11
C ALA A 221 -11.56 -0.50 8.21
N LEU A 222 -10.89 -0.39 7.07
CA LEU A 222 -9.62 0.33 6.96
C LEU A 222 -9.93 1.81 6.80
N THR A 223 -9.21 2.65 7.55
CA THR A 223 -9.46 4.09 7.53
C THR A 223 -8.19 4.90 7.38
N GLY A 224 -8.33 6.05 6.74
CA GLY A 224 -7.27 7.06 6.66
C GLY A 224 -7.78 8.42 7.08
N ASP A 225 -6.92 9.21 7.73
CA ASP A 225 -7.24 10.58 8.14
C ASP A 225 -6.88 11.65 7.10
N CYS A 226 -6.08 11.27 6.09
CA CYS A 226 -5.68 12.15 5.00
C CYS A 226 -5.82 11.44 3.65
N ALA A 227 -5.65 12.18 2.54
CA ALA A 227 -5.82 11.64 1.19
C ALA A 227 -4.90 10.43 0.92
N ALA A 228 -3.67 10.46 1.42
CA ALA A 228 -2.69 9.40 1.21
C ALA A 228 -3.04 8.12 1.99
N THR A 229 -3.39 8.24 3.27
CA THR A 229 -3.80 7.09 4.10
C THR A 229 -5.16 6.53 3.67
N LEU A 230 -6.06 7.36 3.15
CA LEU A 230 -7.32 6.89 2.56
C LEU A 230 -7.10 6.11 1.26
N ALA A 231 -6.17 6.55 0.41
CA ALA A 231 -5.78 5.81 -0.79
C ALA A 231 -5.22 4.43 -0.40
N LEU A 232 -4.37 4.38 0.62
CA LEU A 232 -3.85 3.13 1.17
C LEU A 232 -4.95 2.24 1.77
N ALA A 233 -5.93 2.81 2.47
CA ALA A 233 -7.07 2.06 3.00
C ALA A 233 -7.89 1.41 1.86
N ARG A 234 -8.09 2.12 0.74
CA ARG A 234 -8.75 1.59 -0.47
C ARG A 234 -7.94 0.47 -1.11
N HIS A 235 -6.62 0.62 -1.16
CA HIS A 235 -5.71 -0.45 -1.61
C HIS A 235 -5.84 -1.70 -0.74
N GLY A 236 -5.75 -1.55 0.58
CA GLY A 236 -5.90 -2.67 1.51
C GLY A 236 -7.25 -3.38 1.38
N SER A 237 -8.35 -2.63 1.20
CA SER A 237 -9.68 -3.17 0.95
C SER A 237 -9.73 -3.99 -0.35
N SER A 238 -9.16 -3.45 -1.44
CA SER A 238 -9.04 -4.14 -2.73
C SER A 238 -8.22 -5.43 -2.63
N VAL A 239 -7.06 -5.40 -1.97
CA VAL A 239 -6.18 -6.57 -1.80
C VAL A 239 -6.83 -7.63 -0.90
N LEU A 240 -7.46 -7.23 0.20
CA LEU A 240 -8.19 -8.16 1.08
C LEU A 240 -9.34 -8.85 0.32
N LEU A 241 -10.02 -8.14 -0.58
CA LEU A 241 -11.05 -8.72 -1.43
C LEU A 241 -10.45 -9.69 -2.47
N ARG A 242 -9.45 -9.24 -3.24
CA ARG A 242 -8.86 -10.00 -4.36
C ARG A 242 -8.08 -11.22 -3.88
N THR A 243 -7.34 -11.09 -2.78
CA THR A 243 -6.42 -12.12 -2.29
C THR A 243 -7.07 -12.99 -1.21
N ALA A 244 -7.71 -12.40 -0.21
CA ALA A 244 -8.28 -13.14 0.93
C ALA A 244 -9.77 -13.46 0.78
N GLY A 245 -10.43 -12.98 -0.28
CA GLY A 245 -11.88 -13.10 -0.44
C GLY A 245 -12.66 -12.36 0.65
N ARG A 246 -12.07 -11.30 1.23
CA ARG A 246 -12.64 -10.58 2.37
C ARG A 246 -13.14 -9.20 1.96
N VAL A 247 -14.44 -8.98 2.19
CA VAL A 247 -15.05 -7.66 2.07
C VAL A 247 -14.66 -6.83 3.29
N VAL A 248 -13.88 -5.78 3.05
CA VAL A 248 -13.42 -4.84 4.06
C VAL A 248 -13.74 -3.45 3.58
N ALA A 249 -14.39 -2.62 4.41
CA ALA A 249 -14.72 -1.25 4.03
C ALA A 249 -13.46 -0.38 4.02
N ALA A 250 -13.42 0.62 3.14
CA ALA A 250 -12.41 1.69 3.17
C ALA A 250 -13.11 3.04 3.31
N ALA A 251 -12.81 3.79 4.37
CA ALA A 251 -13.51 5.03 4.69
C ALA A 251 -12.58 6.11 5.27
N GLY A 252 -13.01 7.37 5.25
CA GLY A 252 -12.32 8.42 6.01
C GLY A 252 -12.48 8.17 7.51
N LEU A 253 -11.47 8.56 8.30
CA LEU A 253 -11.49 8.40 9.76
C LEU A 253 -12.75 9.02 10.41
N GLY A 254 -13.18 10.18 9.90
CA GLY A 254 -14.41 10.85 10.35
C GLY A 254 -15.66 9.99 10.22
N ASP A 255 -15.86 9.36 9.05
CA ASP A 255 -17.05 8.54 8.78
C ASP A 255 -17.05 7.28 9.65
N ALA A 256 -15.89 6.66 9.83
CA ALA A 256 -15.76 5.49 10.68
C ALA A 256 -16.07 5.80 12.15
N MET A 257 -15.63 6.96 12.67
CA MET A 257 -16.01 7.39 14.03
C MET A 257 -17.52 7.63 14.16
N ILE A 258 -18.18 8.18 13.14
CA ILE A 258 -19.64 8.35 13.13
C ILE A 258 -20.33 6.99 13.15
N ALA A 259 -19.83 6.04 12.35
CA ALA A 259 -20.34 4.67 12.32
C ALA A 259 -20.18 3.97 13.67
N LEU A 260 -19.01 4.09 14.32
CA LEU A 260 -18.76 3.51 15.64
C LEU A 260 -19.68 4.10 16.73
N ARG A 261 -19.93 5.41 16.70
CA ARG A 261 -20.86 6.06 17.66
C ARG A 261 -22.32 5.67 17.43
N SER A 262 -22.67 5.36 16.18
CA SER A 262 -24.04 5.01 15.79
C SER A 262 -24.29 3.50 15.89
N ALA A 263 -23.23 2.71 16.06
CA ALA A 263 -23.35 1.28 16.28
C ALA A 263 -24.15 1.05 17.58
N PRO A 264 -25.21 0.24 17.54
CA PRO A 264 -25.93 -0.10 18.76
C PRO A 264 -24.94 -0.72 19.75
N SER A 265 -24.99 -0.29 21.01
CA SER A 265 -24.16 -0.83 22.10
C SER A 265 -24.46 -2.33 22.24
N ASP A 266 -23.64 -3.17 21.60
CA ASP A 266 -23.57 -4.64 21.61
C ASP A 266 -24.89 -5.46 21.61
N GLY A 267 -26.08 -4.86 21.49
CA GLY A 267 -27.32 -5.50 21.93
C GLY A 267 -27.42 -5.71 23.45
N PHE A 268 -26.41 -5.30 24.22
CA PHE A 268 -26.34 -5.42 25.68
C PHE A 268 -26.31 -4.03 26.33
N ALA A 269 -27.03 -3.88 27.43
CA ALA A 269 -27.05 -2.66 28.21
C ALA A 269 -25.78 -2.50 29.08
N ASP A 270 -25.11 -3.61 29.40
CA ASP A 270 -23.89 -3.70 30.21
C ASP A 270 -22.83 -4.58 29.51
N PRO A 271 -21.57 -4.12 29.34
CA PRO A 271 -20.45 -4.96 28.87
C PRO A 271 -20.27 -6.27 29.67
N ALA A 272 -20.71 -6.30 30.93
CA ALA A 272 -20.69 -7.52 31.74
C ALA A 272 -21.66 -8.59 31.21
N ASP A 273 -22.78 -8.22 30.58
CA ASP A 273 -23.74 -9.18 30.04
C ASP A 273 -23.15 -9.97 28.87
N ALA A 274 -22.25 -9.35 28.09
CA ALA A 274 -21.50 -10.04 27.04
C ALA A 274 -20.56 -11.12 27.59
N LEU A 275 -20.15 -11.03 28.86
CA LEU A 275 -19.33 -12.05 29.54
C LEU A 275 -20.15 -13.29 29.92
N PHE A 276 -21.47 -13.15 30.03
CA PHE A 276 -22.41 -14.23 30.39
C PHE A 276 -23.21 -14.75 29.20
N HIS A 277 -23.00 -14.19 28.00
CA HIS A 277 -23.67 -14.62 26.77
C HIS A 277 -23.17 -16.01 26.34
N ASP A 278 -24.09 -16.95 26.18
CA ASP A 278 -23.79 -18.32 25.76
C ASP A 278 -24.23 -18.51 24.30
N GLU A 279 -23.28 -18.67 23.38
CA GLU A 279 -23.58 -18.81 21.95
C GLU A 279 -24.44 -20.06 21.61
N GLU A 280 -24.41 -21.11 22.45
CA GLU A 280 -25.24 -22.31 22.26
C GLU A 280 -26.70 -22.06 22.68
N ILE A 281 -26.95 -21.13 23.60
CA ILE A 281 -28.26 -20.85 24.18
C ILE A 281 -28.89 -19.58 23.57
N ASP A 282 -28.10 -18.51 23.46
CA ASP A 282 -28.54 -17.16 23.12
C ASP A 282 -28.31 -16.82 21.62
N GLY A 283 -27.58 -17.68 20.91
CA GLY A 283 -27.26 -17.51 19.49
C GLY A 283 -26.02 -16.64 19.22
N PRO A 284 -25.62 -16.48 17.94
CA PRO A 284 -24.37 -15.79 17.60
C PRO A 284 -24.45 -14.29 17.89
N LEU A 285 -23.40 -13.75 18.50
CA LEU A 285 -23.25 -12.32 18.71
C LEU A 285 -23.19 -11.57 17.36
N PRO A 286 -23.72 -10.34 17.28
CA PRO A 286 -23.55 -9.51 16.09
C PRO A 286 -22.06 -9.26 15.84
N GLN A 287 -21.64 -9.32 14.57
CA GLN A 287 -20.25 -9.05 14.22
C GLN A 287 -19.91 -7.59 14.54
N ARG A 288 -18.94 -7.37 15.44
CA ARG A 288 -18.44 -6.05 15.79
C ARG A 288 -17.64 -5.45 14.64
N LEU A 289 -17.86 -4.16 14.38
CA LEU A 289 -17.06 -3.38 13.46
C LEU A 289 -15.72 -3.05 14.13
N ARG A 290 -14.63 -3.60 13.61
CA ARG A 290 -13.26 -3.23 13.96
C ARG A 290 -12.74 -2.19 12.98
N VAL A 291 -12.25 -1.07 13.49
CA VAL A 291 -11.63 -0.02 12.66
C VAL A 291 -10.11 -0.11 12.79
N LEU A 292 -9.42 -0.22 11.66
CA LEU A 292 -7.97 -0.12 11.58
C LEU A 292 -7.63 1.25 10.96
N ALA A 293 -7.14 2.17 11.79
CA ALA A 293 -6.76 3.53 11.40
C ALA A 293 -5.31 3.59 10.95
N LEU A 294 -5.12 3.61 9.63
CA LEU A 294 -3.81 3.76 9.00
C LEU A 294 -3.34 5.21 9.19
N THR A 295 -2.17 5.40 9.81
CA THR A 295 -1.65 6.73 10.13
C THR A 295 -0.19 6.88 9.73
N LEU A 296 0.18 8.10 9.37
CA LEU A 296 1.58 8.51 9.27
C LEU A 296 2.10 8.89 10.65
N ALA A 297 3.42 8.77 10.86
CA ALA A 297 4.07 9.11 12.13
C ALA A 297 3.80 10.55 12.57
N ALA A 298 3.79 11.50 11.63
CA ALA A 298 3.53 12.92 11.91
C ALA A 298 2.08 13.19 12.37
N GLU A 299 1.13 12.34 11.97
CA GLU A 299 -0.30 12.48 12.27
C GLU A 299 -0.72 11.65 13.49
N ARG A 300 0.14 10.74 13.96
CA ARG A 300 -0.16 9.72 14.97
C ARG A 300 -0.74 10.29 16.26
N ALA A 301 -0.18 11.39 16.77
CA ALA A 301 -0.68 12.03 17.98
C ALA A 301 -2.10 12.60 17.82
N VAL A 302 -2.39 13.19 16.66
CA VAL A 302 -3.71 13.77 16.34
C VAL A 302 -4.74 12.65 16.14
N VAL A 303 -4.39 11.62 15.37
CA VAL A 303 -5.24 10.45 15.13
C VAL A 303 -5.54 9.73 16.46
N GLY A 304 -4.52 9.51 17.29
CA GLY A 304 -4.68 8.88 18.60
C GLY A 304 -5.59 9.67 19.53
N ALA A 305 -5.45 11.01 19.58
CA ALA A 305 -6.33 11.86 20.39
C ALA A 305 -7.80 11.81 19.92
N ARG A 306 -8.05 11.72 18.62
CA ARG A 306 -9.41 11.62 18.06
C ARG A 306 -10.08 10.28 18.33
N LEU A 307 -9.27 9.23 18.43
CA LEU A 307 -9.71 7.86 18.67
C LEU A 307 -9.77 7.49 20.16
N ALA A 308 -9.32 8.39 21.05
CA ALA A 308 -9.37 8.17 22.48
C ALA A 308 -10.82 7.90 22.94
N GLY A 309 -11.00 6.78 23.66
CA GLY A 309 -12.31 6.36 24.19
C GLY A 309 -13.11 5.44 23.26
N PHE A 310 -12.55 4.98 22.14
CA PHE A 310 -13.13 3.88 21.37
C PHE A 310 -12.32 2.58 21.59
N ASP A 311 -13.01 1.50 21.97
CA ASP A 311 -12.38 0.20 22.25
C ASP A 311 -12.17 -0.66 20.99
N ASP A 312 -12.98 -0.42 19.94
CA ASP A 312 -12.98 -1.19 18.69
C ASP A 312 -12.12 -0.57 17.58
N VAL A 313 -11.05 0.15 17.97
CA VAL A 313 -10.14 0.83 17.03
C VAL A 313 -8.69 0.48 17.31
N ASP A 314 -7.96 0.11 16.26
CA ASP A 314 -6.50 0.02 16.28
C ASP A 314 -5.88 1.11 15.42
N VAL A 315 -4.91 1.83 15.97
CA VAL A 315 -4.02 2.68 15.17
C VAL A 315 -2.91 1.81 14.59
N VAL A 316 -2.65 1.96 13.29
CA VAL A 316 -1.64 1.19 12.56
C VAL A 316 -0.73 2.15 11.80
N ALA A 317 0.54 2.19 12.20
CA ALA A 317 1.59 3.01 11.63
C ALA A 317 2.77 2.17 11.16
N ALA A 318 3.61 2.70 10.28
CA ALA A 318 4.74 1.97 9.70
C ALA A 318 5.75 1.51 10.77
N ASP A 319 5.92 2.29 11.83
CA ASP A 319 6.82 2.04 12.97
C ASP A 319 6.24 1.07 14.02
N ASP A 320 5.00 0.59 13.83
CA ASP A 320 4.41 -0.44 14.71
C ASP A 320 5.06 -1.80 14.48
N VAL A 321 6.22 -1.98 15.10
CA VAL A 321 6.95 -3.24 15.15
C VAL A 321 6.77 -3.82 16.56
N PRO A 322 6.17 -5.01 16.70
CA PRO A 322 6.14 -5.68 18.00
C PRO A 322 7.57 -6.03 18.43
N GLU A 323 8.14 -5.27 19.35
CA GLU A 323 9.42 -5.60 19.97
C GLU A 323 9.21 -6.63 21.07
N LEU A 324 10.02 -7.70 21.04
CA LEU A 324 10.26 -8.55 22.19
C LEU A 324 10.95 -7.70 23.27
N SER A 325 10.16 -7.06 24.13
CA SER A 325 10.66 -6.57 25.41
C SER A 325 10.95 -7.79 26.28
N ASP A 326 12.13 -8.39 26.13
CA ASP A 326 12.79 -9.22 27.16
C ASP A 326 14.22 -9.59 26.73
N ALA A 327 15.14 -8.66 26.95
CA ALA A 327 16.47 -9.03 27.42
C ALA A 327 16.69 -8.25 28.73
N PRO A 328 17.01 -8.91 29.86
CA PRO A 328 17.37 -8.18 31.06
C PRO A 328 18.67 -7.43 30.76
N ASP A 329 18.62 -6.10 30.80
CA ASP A 329 19.79 -5.24 30.76
C ASP A 329 20.73 -5.65 31.90
N ALA A 330 21.75 -6.45 31.59
CA ALA A 330 22.84 -6.78 32.51
C ALA A 330 23.78 -5.58 32.78
N SER A 331 23.43 -4.40 32.29
CA SER A 331 24.07 -3.14 32.62
C SER A 331 22.97 -2.14 32.92
N GLY A 332 22.75 -1.84 34.21
CA GLY A 332 21.77 -0.85 34.70
C GLY A 332 22.06 0.58 34.24
N VAL A 333 21.96 0.80 32.94
CA VAL A 333 21.98 2.09 32.26
C VAL A 333 20.53 2.33 31.85
N PRO A 334 19.89 3.43 32.27
CA PRO A 334 18.52 3.72 31.87
C PRO A 334 18.43 3.69 30.35
N ALA A 335 17.42 2.98 29.83
CA ALA A 335 17.10 2.91 28.41
C ALA A 335 17.17 4.32 27.80
N GLY A 336 18.26 4.56 27.05
CA GLY A 336 18.40 5.77 26.26
C GLY A 336 17.36 5.78 25.15
N PRO A 337 17.02 6.96 24.60
CA PRO A 337 16.06 7.06 23.51
C PRO A 337 16.49 6.14 22.36
N ALA A 338 15.51 5.44 21.78
CA ALA A 338 15.64 4.48 20.70
C ALA A 338 16.85 4.77 19.79
N ARG A 339 17.79 3.84 19.75
CA ARG A 339 18.93 3.89 18.83
C ARG A 339 18.38 3.75 17.40
N GLY A 340 18.25 4.88 16.70
CA GLY A 340 18.16 4.92 15.24
C GLY A 340 16.95 5.63 14.62
N ALA A 341 16.46 6.75 15.18
CA ALA A 341 15.64 7.68 14.39
C ALA A 341 16.54 8.45 13.39
N THR A 342 17.04 7.74 12.38
CA THR A 342 17.79 8.34 11.25
C THR A 342 16.79 8.96 10.29
N GLY A 343 16.44 10.23 10.52
CA GLY A 343 15.53 11.02 9.68
C GLY A 343 14.06 10.61 9.83
N ALA A 344 13.16 11.58 9.92
CA ALA A 344 11.73 11.28 9.85
C ALA A 344 11.47 10.56 8.51
N GLN A 345 11.08 9.28 8.57
CA GLN A 345 10.79 8.47 7.39
C GLN A 345 9.76 9.21 6.53
N ARG A 346 10.01 9.36 5.23
CA ARG A 346 9.10 10.13 4.36
C ARG A 346 7.74 9.43 4.25
N ALA A 347 6.69 10.22 4.00
CA ALA A 347 5.32 9.71 3.98
C ALA A 347 5.13 8.58 2.95
N GLU A 348 5.69 8.72 1.75
CA GLU A 348 5.65 7.69 0.71
C GLU A 348 6.31 6.37 1.13
N GLN A 349 7.39 6.42 1.91
CA GLN A 349 8.08 5.24 2.41
C GLN A 349 7.25 4.54 3.49
N GLN A 350 6.66 5.30 4.42
CA GLN A 350 5.74 4.75 5.43
C GLN A 350 4.52 4.08 4.79
N LEU A 351 3.93 4.70 3.76
CA LEU A 351 2.79 4.14 3.03
C LEU A 351 3.16 2.86 2.27
N ALA A 352 4.34 2.81 1.66
CA ALA A 352 4.84 1.61 1.00
C ALA A 352 5.04 0.46 2.00
N VAL A 353 5.62 0.72 3.18
CA VAL A 353 5.77 -0.27 4.27
C VAL A 353 4.41 -0.80 4.72
N LEU A 354 3.45 0.09 4.97
CA LEU A 354 2.10 -0.31 5.37
C LEU A 354 1.38 -1.10 4.26
N ALA A 355 1.60 -0.78 2.99
CA ALA A 355 1.06 -1.54 1.87
C ALA A 355 1.56 -2.98 1.87
N VAL A 356 2.87 -3.19 1.98
CA VAL A 356 3.48 -4.53 2.07
C VAL A 356 2.90 -5.31 3.26
N ARG A 357 2.75 -4.65 4.41
CA ARG A 357 2.17 -5.27 5.61
C ARG A 357 0.72 -5.71 5.39
N LEU A 358 -0.10 -4.88 4.75
CA LEU A 358 -1.50 -5.20 4.43
C LEU A 358 -1.60 -6.32 3.38
N GLU A 359 -0.75 -6.28 2.36
CA GLU A 359 -0.67 -7.30 1.31
C GLU A 359 -0.30 -8.66 1.91
N MET A 360 0.73 -8.73 2.75
CA MET A 360 1.11 -9.97 3.44
C MET A 360 0.05 -10.43 4.44
N ALA A 361 -0.63 -9.51 5.14
CA ALA A 361 -1.75 -9.87 6.03
C ALA A 361 -2.90 -10.52 5.23
N ALA A 362 -3.23 -10.01 4.05
CA ALA A 362 -4.22 -10.60 3.17
C ALA A 362 -3.81 -12.01 2.69
N VAL A 363 -2.53 -12.21 2.37
CA VAL A 363 -2.01 -13.55 2.04
C VAL A 363 -2.17 -14.50 3.23
N TYR A 364 -1.78 -14.10 4.44
CA TYR A 364 -1.98 -14.94 5.64
C TYR A 364 -3.44 -15.30 5.88
N MET A 365 -4.36 -14.35 5.73
CA MET A 365 -5.80 -14.62 5.86
C MET A 365 -6.30 -15.63 4.82
N ARG A 366 -5.75 -15.60 3.59
CA ARG A 366 -6.08 -16.59 2.55
C ARG A 366 -5.57 -17.97 2.96
N LEU A 367 -4.27 -18.07 3.30
CA LEU A 367 -3.61 -19.34 3.61
C LEU A 367 -4.20 -20.01 4.86
N ALA A 368 -4.58 -19.23 5.88
CA ALA A 368 -5.21 -19.75 7.08
C ALA A 368 -6.55 -20.46 6.82
N ARG A 369 -7.21 -20.20 5.69
CA ARG A 369 -8.51 -20.79 5.33
C ARG A 369 -8.43 -22.06 4.47
N GLY A 370 -7.24 -22.40 3.97
CA GLY A 370 -6.98 -23.58 3.13
C GLY A 370 -7.06 -23.30 1.63
#